data_AF-A0A8E2APU3-F1
#
_entry.id   AF-A0A8E2APU3-F1
#
_cell.length_a   1.000
_cell.length_b   1.000
_cell.length_c   1.000
_cell.angle_alpha   90.00
_cell.angle_beta   90.00
_cell.angle_gamma   90.00
#
_symmetry.space_group_name_H-M   'P 1'
#
loop_
_entity.id
_entity.type
_entity.pdbx_description
1 polymer ?
#
loop_
_entity_poly.entity_id
_entity_poly.type
_entity_poly.pdbx_seq_one_letter_code
_entity_poly.pdbx_strand_id
1 'polypeptide(L)'
;MIIPPSSSSSLARRAQISLALKALKPPQFRMEVVALPAHRIPTKWSLYRGLLRNAPTEDIRWRVQTGFRQEKSLRRAGDVRKSLEKWHKWLNIFRGAKTGDERLQAILHRYSGMIVAKRDKTWMHKMILDDIAWRKRLATRPVLKGSPMRPTLYNRPLPMMTPMPMHVVGMIARRRKARTRRQERFAALQELAKDVEGERTFEHILAQEEKVPFEPEFSQNMTGWKQWISEEQRMIRNTFNLDDARARTPFPPELLETLKSARRAKVENKTRERERERSGEVLNVTLKRRRGRPPTHALVKMSEEEKHMDEVSRSPSEVGYVAQVKRALGHKLRNPDAWKVEIGKPEDRPRLDAALQAIDAENARRREQAKTDEP
;
A
#
# COMPACT_ATOMS: atom_id res chain seq x y z
N MET A 1 27.64 -20.20 25.42
CA MET A 1 28.77 -19.50 26.09
C MET A 1 28.20 -18.36 26.92
N ILE A 2 28.20 -18.51 28.24
CA ILE A 2 27.74 -17.49 29.18
C ILE A 2 28.97 -16.65 29.54
N ILE A 3 28.96 -15.35 29.25
CA ILE A 3 30.05 -14.45 29.63
C ILE A 3 30.00 -14.26 31.15
N PRO A 4 31.10 -14.49 31.90
CA PRO A 4 31.09 -14.36 33.35
C PRO A 4 30.81 -12.90 33.77
N PRO A 5 30.07 -12.69 34.87
CA PRO A 5 29.76 -11.35 35.35
C PRO A 5 31.04 -10.62 35.77
N SER A 6 31.09 -9.31 35.49
CA SER A 6 32.24 -8.46 35.86
C SER A 6 32.41 -8.39 37.38
N SER A 7 33.65 -8.44 37.86
CA SER A 7 34.00 -8.35 39.29
C SER A 7 33.53 -7.02 39.93
N SER A 8 33.24 -7.07 41.23
CA SER A 8 32.77 -5.91 42.02
C SER A 8 33.75 -4.73 41.99
N SER A 9 35.06 -5.01 42.00
CA SER A 9 36.13 -4.00 41.92
C SER A 9 36.14 -3.27 40.57
N SER A 10 35.86 -3.98 39.48
CA SER A 10 35.74 -3.40 38.13
C SER A 10 34.54 -2.46 38.04
N LEU A 11 33.42 -2.83 38.66
CA LEU A 11 32.22 -1.97 38.72
C LEU A 11 32.46 -0.70 39.54
N ALA A 12 33.11 -0.82 40.70
CA ALA A 12 33.44 0.33 41.57
C ALA A 12 34.38 1.33 40.86
N ARG A 13 35.42 0.83 40.16
CA ARG A 13 36.35 1.66 39.40
C ARG A 13 35.66 2.38 38.23
N ARG A 14 34.77 1.69 37.51
CA ARG A 14 33.95 2.30 36.45
C ARG A 14 33.02 3.39 37.01
N ALA A 15 32.45 3.19 38.19
CA ALA A 15 31.61 4.19 38.84
C ALA A 15 32.40 5.46 39.21
N GLN A 16 33.59 5.32 39.79
CA GLN A 16 34.46 6.46 40.13
C GLN A 16 34.88 7.26 38.88
N ILE A 17 35.30 6.57 37.81
CA ILE A 17 35.64 7.22 36.53
C ILE A 17 34.42 7.97 35.96
N SER A 18 33.23 7.38 36.05
CA SER A 18 32.00 8.02 35.57
C SER A 18 31.64 9.30 36.34
N LEU A 19 31.95 9.36 37.64
CA LEU A 19 31.73 10.54 38.49
C LEU A 19 32.71 11.66 38.16
N ALA A 20 34.00 11.33 38.03
CA ALA A 20 35.04 12.28 37.62
C ALA A 20 34.73 12.90 36.24
N LEU A 21 34.32 12.05 35.27
CA LEU A 21 33.90 12.52 33.95
C LEU A 21 32.59 13.31 33.96
N LYS A 22 31.68 13.08 34.92
CA LYS A 22 30.46 13.88 35.07
C LYS A 22 30.74 15.29 35.57
N ALA A 23 31.70 15.47 36.48
CA ALA A 23 32.07 16.78 37.01
C ALA A 23 32.72 17.69 35.96
N LEU A 24 33.45 17.10 35.00
CA LEU A 24 34.06 17.82 33.88
C LEU A 24 33.07 18.15 32.75
N LYS A 25 31.83 17.64 32.79
CA LYS A 25 30.82 18.00 31.79
C LYS A 25 30.25 19.38 32.15
N PRO A 26 30.25 20.34 31.20
CA PRO A 26 29.58 21.62 31.42
C PRO A 26 28.15 21.37 31.88
N PRO A 27 27.59 22.17 32.82
CA PRO A 27 26.21 22.04 33.23
C PRO A 27 25.35 22.17 31.98
N GLN A 28 24.84 21.03 31.51
CA GLN A 28 23.89 21.03 30.42
C GLN A 28 22.67 21.75 30.95
N PHE A 29 22.47 23.00 30.57
CA PHE A 29 21.20 23.68 30.73
C PHE A 29 20.16 22.78 30.05
N ARG A 30 19.48 21.94 30.84
CA ARG A 30 18.50 20.95 30.34
C ARG A 30 17.22 21.61 29.84
N MET A 31 17.11 22.93 30.00
CA MET A 31 15.96 23.68 29.55
C MET A 31 16.17 24.15 28.13
N GLU A 32 15.27 23.71 27.25
CA GLU A 32 15.18 24.24 25.89
C GLU A 32 14.98 25.76 25.95
N VAL A 33 15.65 26.51 25.06
CA VAL A 33 15.52 27.98 24.98
C VAL A 33 14.06 28.44 24.90
N VAL A 34 13.21 27.62 24.27
CA VAL A 34 11.77 27.88 24.10
C VAL A 34 10.99 27.83 25.43
N ALA A 35 11.48 27.09 26.42
CA ALA A 35 10.86 26.97 27.74
C ALA A 35 11.23 28.14 28.68
N LEU A 36 12.28 28.91 28.37
CA LEU A 36 12.70 30.04 29.18
C LEU A 36 11.62 31.13 29.20
N PRO A 37 11.19 31.62 30.37
CA PRO A 37 10.25 32.75 30.46
C PRO A 37 10.72 33.98 29.69
N ALA A 38 12.03 34.25 29.72
CA ALA A 38 12.69 35.32 28.99
C ALA A 38 12.49 35.23 27.46
N HIS A 39 12.31 34.03 26.92
CA HIS A 39 11.97 33.84 25.50
C HIS A 39 10.46 33.79 25.29
N ARG A 40 9.74 32.99 26.08
CA ARG A 40 8.32 32.70 25.89
C ARG A 40 7.44 33.95 26.01
N ILE A 41 7.72 34.80 27.00
CA ILE A 41 6.88 35.97 27.28
C ILE A 41 6.98 37.01 26.15
N PRO A 42 8.19 37.51 25.76
CA PRO A 42 8.30 38.47 24.67
C PRO A 42 7.84 37.91 23.32
N THR A 43 8.14 36.64 23.04
CA THR A 43 7.76 36.00 21.77
C THR A 43 6.25 35.87 21.64
N LYS A 44 5.56 35.42 22.71
CA LYS A 44 4.11 35.20 22.67
C LYS A 44 3.31 36.49 22.81
N TRP A 45 3.64 37.33 23.78
CA TRP A 45 2.81 38.48 24.17
C TRP A 45 3.12 39.74 23.36
N SER A 46 4.38 39.96 22.97
CA SER A 46 4.79 41.16 22.25
C SER A 46 4.89 40.89 20.75
N LEU A 47 5.70 39.92 20.34
CA LEU A 47 5.99 39.66 18.93
C LEU A 47 4.82 39.01 18.19
N TYR A 48 4.39 37.82 18.61
CA TYR A 48 3.34 37.07 17.93
C TYR A 48 2.00 37.83 17.91
N ARG A 49 1.55 38.34 19.06
CA ARG A 49 0.31 39.16 19.10
C ARG A 49 0.47 40.48 18.35
N GLY A 50 1.63 41.12 18.42
CA GLY A 50 1.93 42.31 17.63
C GLY A 50 1.81 42.06 16.13
N LEU A 51 2.30 40.92 15.65
CA LEU A 51 2.17 40.51 14.25
C LEU A 51 0.71 40.28 13.87
N LEU A 52 -0.07 39.56 14.69
CA LEU A 52 -1.48 39.30 14.39
C LEU A 52 -2.34 40.56 14.40
N ARG A 53 -2.07 41.51 15.32
CA ARG A 53 -2.81 42.77 15.46
C ARG A 53 -2.51 43.78 14.35
N ASN A 54 -1.31 43.72 13.78
CA ASN A 54 -0.88 44.65 12.72
C ASN A 54 -0.90 44.01 11.31
N ALA A 55 -1.26 42.73 11.18
CA ALA A 55 -1.43 42.10 9.88
C ALA A 55 -2.63 42.73 9.12
N PRO A 56 -2.45 43.19 7.87
CA PRO A 56 -3.50 43.92 7.14
C PRO A 56 -4.60 43.03 6.56
N THR A 57 -4.33 41.72 6.36
CA THR A 57 -5.27 40.77 5.77
C THR A 57 -5.29 39.46 6.56
N GLU A 58 -6.42 38.74 6.55
CA GLU A 58 -6.57 37.44 7.21
C GLU A 58 -5.59 36.38 6.67
N ASP A 59 -5.25 36.40 5.38
CA ASP A 59 -4.30 35.42 4.81
C ASP A 59 -2.88 35.61 5.35
N ILE A 60 -2.46 36.86 5.55
CA ILE A 60 -1.19 37.18 6.20
C ILE A 60 -1.22 36.73 7.66
N ARG A 61 -2.34 36.95 8.35
CA ARG A 61 -2.53 36.46 9.72
C ARG A 61 -2.42 34.93 9.77
N TRP A 62 -3.08 34.21 8.87
CA TRP A 62 -2.98 32.76 8.73
C TRP A 62 -1.54 32.30 8.45
N ARG A 63 -0.80 33.04 7.60
CA ARG A 63 0.60 32.74 7.29
C ARG A 63 1.51 32.90 8.51
N VAL A 64 1.31 33.95 9.31
CA VAL A 64 2.01 34.16 10.59
C VAL A 64 1.71 32.98 11.53
N GLN A 65 0.45 32.64 11.76
CA GLN A 65 0.06 31.52 12.63
C GLN A 65 0.70 30.21 12.17
N THR A 66 0.65 29.92 10.88
CA THR A 66 1.22 28.70 10.30
C THR A 66 2.75 28.67 10.43
N GLY A 67 3.42 29.81 10.21
CA GLY A 67 4.86 29.92 10.40
C GLY A 67 5.28 29.64 11.84
N PHE A 68 4.61 30.24 12.83
CA PHE A 68 4.87 29.97 14.24
C PHE A 68 4.59 28.51 14.64
N ARG A 69 3.57 27.87 14.05
CA ARG A 69 3.31 26.43 14.28
C ARG A 69 4.43 25.55 13.71
N GLN A 70 4.92 25.86 12.52
CA GLN A 70 6.03 25.14 11.88
C GLN A 70 7.32 25.29 12.68
N GLU A 71 7.58 26.47 13.21
CA GLU A 71 8.81 26.80 13.94
C GLU A 71 8.75 26.42 15.44
N LYS A 72 7.62 25.90 15.94
CA LYS A 72 7.45 25.46 17.34
C LYS A 72 8.42 24.32 17.74
N SER A 73 8.89 23.54 16.77
CA SER A 73 9.83 22.44 16.99
C SER A 73 11.30 22.88 16.99
N LEU A 74 11.61 24.16 16.74
CA LEU A 74 12.98 24.65 16.79
C LEU A 74 13.53 24.55 18.23
N ARG A 75 14.70 23.94 18.37
CA ARG A 75 15.37 23.71 19.67
C ARG A 75 16.71 24.43 19.81
N ARG A 76 17.42 24.63 18.70
CA ARG A 76 18.75 25.24 18.69
C ARG A 76 18.63 26.74 18.87
N ALA A 77 19.39 27.29 19.82
CA ALA A 77 19.36 28.73 20.14
C ALA A 77 19.61 29.62 18.91
N GLY A 78 20.57 29.25 18.06
CA GLY A 78 20.87 29.98 16.83
C GLY A 78 19.71 30.03 15.83
N ASP A 79 19.00 28.91 15.65
CA ASP A 79 17.86 28.83 14.72
C ASP A 79 16.66 29.61 15.25
N VAL A 80 16.41 29.52 16.56
CA VAL A 80 15.38 30.31 17.25
C VAL A 80 15.66 31.81 17.11
N ARG A 81 16.91 32.24 17.35
CA ARG A 81 17.30 33.65 17.19
C ARG A 81 17.06 34.16 15.77
N LYS A 82 17.52 33.42 14.75
CA LYS A 82 17.31 33.78 13.33
C LYS A 82 15.82 33.89 12.98
N SER A 83 15.00 32.96 13.49
CA SER A 83 13.54 33.01 13.34
C SER A 83 12.96 34.27 13.97
N LEU A 84 13.32 34.60 15.22
CA LEU A 84 12.83 35.80 15.89
C LEU A 84 13.22 37.09 15.16
N GLU A 85 14.49 37.21 14.73
CA GLU A 85 14.96 38.37 13.96
C GLU A 85 14.15 38.56 12.68
N LYS A 86 13.86 37.47 11.97
CA LYS A 86 12.97 37.49 10.80
C LYS A 86 11.57 37.99 11.17
N TRP A 87 10.95 37.48 12.23
CA TRP A 87 9.61 37.91 12.64
C TRP A 87 9.56 39.38 13.11
N HIS A 88 10.61 39.88 13.76
CA HIS A 88 10.71 41.30 14.13
C HIS A 88 10.79 42.20 12.90
N LYS A 89 11.53 41.81 11.86
CA LYS A 89 11.54 42.53 10.57
C LYS A 89 10.14 42.60 9.96
N TRP A 90 9.39 41.49 10.01
CA TRP A 90 8.01 41.44 9.53
C TRP A 90 7.08 42.35 10.34
N LEU A 91 7.25 42.38 11.67
CA LEU A 91 6.47 43.26 12.53
C LEU A 91 6.68 44.74 12.19
N ASN A 92 7.93 45.12 11.91
CA ASN A 92 8.25 46.50 11.51
C ASN A 92 7.58 46.86 10.16
N ILE A 93 7.60 45.94 9.19
CA ILE A 93 6.91 46.12 7.91
C ILE A 93 5.38 46.29 8.12
N PHE A 94 4.78 45.46 8.97
CA PHE A 94 3.35 45.52 9.27
C PHE A 94 2.96 46.83 9.97
N ARG A 95 3.81 47.31 10.89
CA ARG A 95 3.62 48.62 11.54
C ARG A 95 3.71 49.75 10.52
N GLY A 96 4.73 49.77 9.66
CA GLY A 96 4.88 50.80 8.62
C GLY A 96 3.69 50.86 7.66
N ALA A 97 3.21 49.70 7.20
CA ALA A 97 2.01 49.62 6.36
C ALA A 97 0.75 50.15 7.09
N LYS A 98 0.62 49.88 8.40
CA LYS A 98 -0.50 50.35 9.22
C LYS A 98 -0.43 51.86 9.49
N THR A 99 0.76 52.44 9.56
CA THR A 99 0.97 53.89 9.69
C THR A 99 0.61 54.65 8.41
N GLY A 100 0.42 53.96 7.27
CA GLY A 100 -0.02 54.57 6.01
C GLY A 100 1.02 54.56 4.89
N ASP A 101 2.12 53.82 5.01
CA ASP A 101 3.09 53.69 3.91
C ASP A 101 2.48 52.87 2.74
N GLU A 102 2.09 53.58 1.68
CA GLU A 102 1.45 53.02 0.48
C GLU A 102 2.30 51.93 -0.19
N ARG A 103 3.62 52.09 -0.20
CA ARG A 103 4.53 51.11 -0.82
C ARG A 103 4.50 49.81 -0.04
N LEU A 104 4.56 49.88 1.29
CA LEU A 104 4.49 48.68 2.14
C LEU A 104 3.09 48.03 2.07
N GLN A 105 2.02 48.82 1.99
CA GLN A 105 0.67 48.30 1.79
C GLN A 105 0.55 47.53 0.47
N ALA A 106 1.02 48.10 -0.64
CA ALA A 106 1.01 47.44 -1.96
C ALA A 106 1.81 46.12 -1.95
N ILE A 107 2.98 46.11 -1.29
CA ILE A 107 3.80 44.90 -1.13
C ILE A 107 3.03 43.83 -0.35
N LEU A 108 2.38 44.19 0.77
CA LEU A 108 1.61 43.25 1.58
C LEU A 108 0.37 42.74 0.85
N HIS A 109 -0.30 43.59 0.07
CA HIS A 109 -1.45 43.18 -0.73
C HIS A 109 -1.06 42.13 -1.78
N ARG A 110 0.05 42.37 -2.50
CA ARG A 110 0.62 41.38 -3.44
C ARG A 110 1.04 40.10 -2.70
N TYR A 111 1.63 40.22 -1.53
CA TYR A 111 2.02 39.07 -0.71
C TYR A 111 0.79 38.25 -0.26
N SER A 112 -0.31 38.92 0.09
CA SER A 112 -1.58 38.26 0.42
C SER A 112 -2.10 37.42 -0.75
N GLY A 113 -2.11 37.97 -1.96
CA GLY A 113 -2.48 37.23 -3.18
C GLY A 113 -1.61 35.99 -3.40
N MET A 114 -0.29 36.09 -3.17
CA MET A 114 0.61 34.93 -3.24
C MET A 114 0.33 33.89 -2.15
N ILE A 115 -0.09 34.30 -0.95
CA ILE A 115 -0.47 33.37 0.12
C ILE A 115 -1.73 32.60 -0.27
N VAL A 116 -2.74 33.26 -0.81
CA VAL A 116 -3.98 32.63 -1.29
C VAL A 116 -3.65 31.58 -2.35
N ALA A 117 -2.93 31.96 -3.40
CA ALA A 117 -2.51 31.04 -4.46
C ALA A 117 -1.71 29.84 -3.92
N LYS A 118 -0.84 30.08 -2.93
CA LYS A 118 -0.10 29.00 -2.25
C LYS A 118 -1.03 28.08 -1.44
N ARG A 119 -2.03 28.63 -0.75
CA ARG A 119 -3.01 27.86 0.04
C ARG A 119 -3.82 26.96 -0.88
N ASP A 120 -4.33 27.51 -1.97
CA ASP A 120 -5.12 26.76 -2.95
C ASP A 120 -4.28 25.64 -3.57
N LYS A 121 -3.01 25.92 -3.91
CA LYS A 121 -2.06 24.89 -4.35
C LYS A 121 -1.86 23.79 -3.30
N THR A 122 -1.69 24.15 -2.02
CA THR A 122 -1.53 23.14 -0.95
C THR A 122 -2.79 22.33 -0.70
N TRP A 123 -3.96 22.95 -0.79
CA TRP A 123 -5.25 22.29 -0.65
C TRP A 123 -5.48 21.32 -1.81
N MET A 124 -5.23 21.74 -3.05
CA MET A 124 -5.29 20.89 -4.23
C MET A 124 -4.31 19.72 -4.12
N HIS A 125 -3.08 19.95 -3.69
CA HIS A 125 -2.11 18.88 -3.47
C HIS A 125 -2.60 17.89 -2.40
N LYS A 126 -3.14 18.38 -1.28
CA LYS A 126 -3.72 17.52 -0.25
C LYS A 126 -4.88 16.69 -0.81
N MET A 127 -5.81 17.32 -1.55
CA MET A 127 -6.92 16.63 -2.20
C MET A 127 -6.44 15.52 -3.14
N ILE A 128 -5.39 15.78 -3.93
CA ILE A 128 -4.77 14.78 -4.81
C ILE A 128 -4.16 13.63 -4.00
N LEU A 129 -3.43 13.92 -2.91
CA LEU A 129 -2.86 12.89 -2.04
C LEU A 129 -3.94 12.05 -1.36
N ASP A 130 -5.01 12.69 -0.90
CA ASP A 130 -6.15 12.02 -0.27
C ASP A 130 -6.88 11.11 -1.28
N ASP A 131 -7.07 11.56 -2.53
CA ASP A 131 -7.61 10.73 -3.61
C ASP A 131 -6.69 9.56 -3.96
N ILE A 132 -5.38 9.78 -4.11
CA ILE A 132 -4.40 8.71 -4.33
C ILE A 132 -4.44 7.69 -3.18
N ALA A 133 -4.49 8.16 -1.93
CA ALA A 133 -4.57 7.30 -0.75
C ALA A 133 -5.88 6.51 -0.72
N TRP A 134 -6.99 7.14 -1.07
CA TRP A 134 -8.30 6.49 -1.17
C TRP A 134 -8.34 5.43 -2.26
N ARG A 135 -7.83 5.74 -3.47
CA ARG A 135 -7.67 4.77 -4.57
C ARG A 135 -6.78 3.60 -4.17
N LYS A 136 -5.65 3.87 -3.50
CA LYS A 136 -4.77 2.83 -2.96
C LYS A 136 -5.48 1.96 -1.93
N ARG A 137 -6.29 2.56 -1.05
CA ARG A 137 -7.11 1.83 -0.07
C ARG A 137 -8.14 0.93 -0.76
N LEU A 138 -8.81 1.40 -1.80
CA LEU A 138 -9.75 0.58 -2.58
C LEU A 138 -9.05 -0.55 -3.33
N ALA A 139 -7.89 -0.29 -3.93
CA ALA A 139 -7.11 -1.31 -4.63
C ALA A 139 -6.56 -2.40 -3.69
N THR A 140 -6.22 -2.02 -2.44
CA THR A 140 -5.65 -2.93 -1.44
C THR A 140 -6.68 -3.54 -0.49
N ARG A 141 -7.95 -3.12 -0.59
CA ARG A 141 -9.07 -3.69 0.18
C ARG A 141 -9.19 -5.19 -0.11
N PRO A 142 -9.09 -6.05 0.91
CA PRO A 142 -9.33 -7.48 0.74
C PRO A 142 -10.78 -7.73 0.31
N VAL A 143 -10.97 -8.37 -0.85
CA VAL A 143 -12.30 -8.79 -1.34
C VAL A 143 -12.42 -10.31 -1.24
N LEU A 144 -13.49 -10.80 -0.61
CA LEU A 144 -13.80 -12.22 -0.53
C LEU A 144 -14.10 -12.79 -1.92
N LYS A 145 -13.40 -13.85 -2.32
CA LYS A 145 -13.62 -14.53 -3.61
C LYS A 145 -14.79 -15.51 -3.60
N GLY A 146 -15.26 -15.91 -2.42
CA GLY A 146 -16.30 -16.94 -2.24
C GLY A 146 -15.78 -18.39 -2.35
N SER A 147 -14.47 -18.58 -2.26
CA SER A 147 -13.83 -19.90 -2.11
C SER A 147 -13.06 -19.96 -0.78
N PRO A 148 -13.03 -21.13 -0.11
CA PRO A 148 -12.21 -21.31 1.08
C PRO A 148 -10.75 -21.63 0.69
N MET A 149 -9.81 -21.18 1.52
CA MET A 149 -8.42 -21.64 1.51
C MET A 149 -8.34 -22.93 2.31
N ARG A 150 -7.80 -23.98 1.70
CA ARG A 150 -7.64 -25.27 2.38
C ARG A 150 -6.75 -25.11 3.61
N PRO A 151 -7.08 -25.78 4.73
CA PRO A 151 -6.18 -25.83 5.87
C PRO A 151 -4.87 -26.49 5.43
N THR A 152 -3.76 -25.98 5.95
CA THR A 152 -2.43 -26.53 5.75
C THR A 152 -1.71 -26.57 7.09
N LEU A 153 -0.49 -27.11 7.11
CA LEU A 153 0.37 -27.03 8.29
C LEU A 153 0.59 -25.60 8.79
N TYR A 154 0.42 -24.59 7.93
CA TYR A 154 0.75 -23.19 8.23
C TYR A 154 -0.48 -22.33 8.52
N ASN A 155 -1.68 -22.76 8.14
CA ASN A 155 -2.92 -22.01 8.34
C ASN A 155 -4.10 -22.93 8.62
N ARG A 156 -4.98 -22.49 9.53
CA ARG A 156 -6.33 -23.04 9.66
C ARG A 156 -7.16 -22.74 8.40
N PRO A 157 -8.39 -23.25 8.29
CA PRO A 157 -9.31 -22.80 7.25
C PRO A 157 -9.44 -21.27 7.27
N LEU A 158 -9.21 -20.64 6.12
CA LEU A 158 -9.29 -19.20 5.95
C LEU A 158 -10.14 -18.87 4.71
N PRO A 159 -10.77 -17.69 4.64
CA PRO A 159 -11.41 -17.26 3.41
C PRO A 159 -10.37 -16.88 2.34
N MET A 160 -10.60 -17.23 1.08
CA MET A 160 -9.79 -16.68 -0.01
C MET A 160 -10.17 -15.23 -0.27
N MET A 161 -9.20 -14.34 -0.08
CA MET A 161 -9.34 -12.90 -0.35
C MET A 161 -8.39 -12.47 -1.47
N THR A 162 -8.70 -11.36 -2.14
CA THR A 162 -7.79 -10.72 -3.09
C THR A 162 -7.84 -9.20 -2.96
N PRO A 163 -6.69 -8.55 -2.67
CA PRO A 163 -5.45 -9.16 -2.19
C PRO A 163 -5.64 -9.84 -0.82
N MET A 164 -4.76 -10.78 -0.47
CA MET A 164 -4.75 -11.37 0.87
C MET A 164 -4.12 -10.36 1.85
N PRO A 165 -4.69 -10.14 3.06
CA PRO A 165 -4.12 -9.20 4.02
C PRO A 165 -2.66 -9.55 4.37
N MET A 166 -1.80 -8.53 4.44
CA MET A 166 -0.36 -8.70 4.70
C MET A 166 -0.05 -9.44 6.00
N HIS A 167 -0.88 -9.27 7.04
CA HIS A 167 -0.71 -9.99 8.30
C HIS A 167 -0.96 -11.50 8.16
N VAL A 168 -1.92 -11.92 7.31
CA VAL A 168 -2.18 -13.34 7.03
C VAL A 168 -1.03 -13.95 6.25
N VAL A 169 -0.60 -13.27 5.17
CA VAL A 169 0.55 -13.71 4.36
C VAL A 169 1.82 -13.78 5.23
N GLY A 170 2.07 -12.74 6.03
CA GLY A 170 3.19 -12.68 6.96
C GLY A 170 3.14 -13.77 8.03
N MET A 171 1.96 -14.08 8.58
CA MET A 171 1.77 -15.18 9.53
C MET A 171 2.15 -16.53 8.90
N ILE A 172 1.68 -16.83 7.68
CA ILE A 172 1.97 -18.08 6.98
C ILE A 172 3.48 -18.18 6.70
N ALA A 173 4.09 -17.11 6.19
CA ALA A 173 5.52 -17.06 5.90
C ALA A 173 6.38 -17.27 7.17
N ARG A 174 6.04 -16.60 8.28
CA ARG A 174 6.72 -16.79 9.57
C ARG A 174 6.61 -18.23 10.06
N ARG A 175 5.42 -18.85 9.97
CA ARG A 175 5.21 -20.24 10.37
C ARG A 175 6.01 -21.23 9.53
N ARG A 176 6.09 -21.01 8.21
CA ARG A 176 6.94 -21.82 7.32
C ARG A 176 8.40 -21.75 7.76
N LYS A 177 8.94 -20.54 7.94
CA LYS A 177 10.33 -20.33 8.40
C LYS A 177 10.59 -20.95 9.78
N ALA A 178 9.65 -20.80 10.71
CA ALA A 178 9.75 -21.38 12.05
C ALA A 178 9.69 -22.92 12.03
N ARG A 179 8.94 -23.52 11.10
CA ARG A 179 8.93 -24.98 10.92
C ARG A 179 10.27 -25.49 10.38
N THR A 180 10.82 -24.84 9.36
CA THR A 180 12.15 -25.18 8.81
C THR A 180 13.22 -25.16 9.90
N ARG A 181 13.29 -24.09 10.70
CA ARG A 181 14.22 -23.99 11.84
C ARG A 181 14.05 -25.10 12.87
N ARG A 182 12.81 -25.51 13.16
CA ARG A 182 12.53 -26.63 14.07
C ARG A 182 12.96 -27.97 13.49
N GLN A 183 12.81 -28.17 12.18
CA GLN A 183 13.28 -29.38 11.50
C GLN A 183 14.81 -29.47 11.53
N GLU A 184 15.50 -28.38 11.21
CA GLU A 184 16.96 -28.28 11.32
C GLU A 184 17.43 -28.55 12.76
N ARG A 185 16.80 -27.89 13.74
CA ARG A 185 17.13 -28.11 15.16
C ARG A 185 16.87 -29.55 15.60
N PHE A 186 15.78 -30.15 15.15
CA PHE A 186 15.46 -31.55 15.46
C PHE A 186 16.49 -32.51 14.87
N ALA A 187 16.92 -32.29 13.62
CA ALA A 187 17.99 -33.08 13.01
C ALA A 187 19.31 -32.94 13.78
N ALA A 188 19.71 -31.72 14.16
CA ALA A 188 20.91 -31.49 14.96
C ALA A 188 20.85 -32.17 16.34
N LEU A 189 19.67 -32.20 16.98
CA LEU A 189 19.47 -32.94 18.24
C LEU A 189 19.51 -34.45 18.05
N GLN A 190 19.16 -34.96 16.87
CA GLN A 190 19.29 -36.39 16.55
C GLN A 190 20.74 -36.78 16.33
N GLU A 191 21.53 -35.93 15.66
CA GLU A 191 22.97 -36.11 15.50
C GLU A 191 23.66 -36.07 16.87
N LEU A 192 23.41 -35.04 17.67
CA LEU A 192 23.97 -34.93 19.02
C LEU A 192 23.61 -36.12 19.91
N ALA A 193 22.40 -36.68 19.77
CA ALA A 193 22.01 -37.88 20.52
C ALA A 193 22.88 -39.09 20.14
N LYS A 194 23.22 -39.25 18.86
CA LYS A 194 24.12 -40.31 18.37
C LYS A 194 25.55 -40.08 18.83
N ASP A 195 26.02 -38.84 18.81
CA ASP A 195 27.37 -38.49 19.28
C ASP A 195 27.53 -38.84 20.75
N VAL A 196 26.55 -38.48 21.60
CA VAL A 196 26.55 -38.83 23.04
C VAL A 196 26.54 -40.35 23.26
N GLU A 197 25.85 -41.11 22.40
CA GLU A 197 25.92 -42.58 22.43
C GLU A 197 27.29 -43.12 22.00
N GLY A 198 27.89 -42.52 20.96
CA GLY A 198 29.23 -42.83 20.49
C GLY A 198 30.29 -42.60 21.58
N GLU A 199 30.29 -41.41 22.20
CA GLU A 199 31.21 -41.07 23.29
C GLU A 199 31.07 -42.01 24.47
N ARG A 200 29.84 -42.38 24.85
CA ARG A 200 29.62 -43.39 25.89
C ARG A 200 30.23 -44.74 25.52
N THR A 201 30.04 -45.21 24.29
CA THR A 201 30.63 -46.49 23.86
C THR A 201 32.15 -46.41 23.83
N PHE A 202 32.71 -45.28 23.43
CA PHE A 202 34.14 -45.02 23.42
C PHE A 202 34.73 -45.03 24.82
N GLU A 203 34.14 -44.29 25.78
CA GLU A 203 34.54 -44.31 27.19
C GLU A 203 34.49 -45.72 27.78
N HIS A 204 33.47 -46.51 27.42
CA HIS A 204 33.34 -47.87 27.90
C HIS A 204 34.45 -48.79 27.38
N ILE A 205 34.84 -48.66 26.11
CA ILE A 205 35.96 -49.40 25.53
C ILE A 205 37.28 -48.95 26.16
N LEU A 206 37.49 -47.64 26.30
CA LEU A 206 38.70 -47.08 26.90
C LEU A 206 38.90 -47.55 28.35
N ALA A 207 37.82 -47.57 29.14
CA ALA A 207 37.83 -48.07 30.51
C ALA A 207 38.13 -49.58 30.62
N GLN A 208 37.91 -50.36 29.55
CA GLN A 208 38.28 -51.78 29.49
C GLN A 208 39.76 -51.97 29.11
N GLU A 209 40.30 -51.12 28.25
CA GLU A 209 41.67 -51.24 27.73
C GLU A 209 42.73 -50.66 28.67
N GLU A 210 42.45 -49.54 29.33
CA GLU A 210 43.42 -48.90 30.22
C GLU A 210 43.42 -49.49 31.64
N LYS A 211 44.62 -49.74 32.18
CA LYS A 211 44.83 -50.13 33.59
C LYS A 211 44.88 -48.94 34.54
N VAL A 212 44.68 -47.72 34.03
CA VAL A 212 44.72 -46.46 34.78
C VAL A 212 43.29 -46.12 35.21
N PRO A 213 43.05 -45.61 36.43
CA PRO A 213 41.73 -45.17 36.84
C PRO A 213 41.25 -44.01 35.95
N PHE A 214 40.30 -44.31 35.06
CA PHE A 214 39.59 -43.35 34.22
C PHE A 214 38.20 -43.08 34.81
N GLU A 215 37.85 -41.81 35.02
CA GLU A 215 36.51 -41.39 35.44
C GLU A 215 35.65 -41.04 34.22
N PRO A 216 34.69 -41.90 33.80
CA PRO A 216 33.89 -41.63 32.61
C PRO A 216 32.83 -40.57 32.89
N GLU A 217 32.82 -39.49 32.12
CA GLU A 217 31.87 -38.38 32.27
C GLU A 217 30.53 -38.69 31.59
N PHE A 218 30.57 -39.23 30.37
CA PHE A 218 29.38 -39.53 29.58
C PHE A 218 28.65 -40.77 30.08
N SER A 219 29.38 -41.77 30.58
CA SER A 219 28.80 -43.01 31.08
C SER A 219 28.08 -42.79 32.42
N GLN A 220 28.65 -41.97 33.32
CA GLN A 220 28.04 -41.66 34.61
C GLN A 220 26.83 -40.72 34.47
N ASN A 221 26.92 -39.68 33.61
CA ASN A 221 25.87 -38.67 33.47
C ASN A 221 25.00 -38.85 32.20
N MET A 222 24.93 -40.07 31.67
CA MET A 222 24.20 -40.36 30.42
C MET A 222 22.73 -39.95 30.49
N THR A 223 22.11 -40.16 31.65
CA THR A 223 20.70 -39.84 31.88
C THR A 223 20.44 -38.34 31.76
N GLY A 224 21.32 -37.49 32.30
CA GLY A 224 21.20 -36.03 32.23
C GLY A 224 21.27 -35.53 30.78
N TRP A 225 22.29 -35.98 30.03
CA TRP A 225 22.44 -35.62 28.61
C TRP A 225 21.26 -36.07 27.77
N LYS A 226 20.87 -37.35 27.88
CA LYS A 226 19.72 -37.90 27.15
C LYS A 226 18.41 -37.23 27.52
N GLN A 227 18.21 -36.89 28.79
CA GLN A 227 16.98 -36.26 29.26
C GLN A 227 16.79 -34.89 28.61
N TRP A 228 17.80 -34.01 28.66
CA TRP A 228 17.70 -32.68 28.05
C TRP A 228 17.43 -32.76 26.53
N ILE A 229 18.16 -33.62 25.81
CA ILE A 229 17.94 -33.83 24.35
C ILE A 229 16.52 -34.34 24.10
N SER A 230 16.06 -35.31 24.89
CA SER A 230 14.72 -35.91 24.76
C SER A 230 13.61 -34.92 25.07
N GLU A 231 13.80 -34.05 26.07
CA GLU A 231 12.85 -33.00 26.44
C GLU A 231 12.70 -31.97 25.30
N GLU A 232 13.82 -31.52 24.72
CA GLU A 232 13.81 -30.57 23.60
C GLU A 232 13.18 -31.22 22.34
N GLN A 233 13.55 -32.47 22.02
CA GLN A 233 12.92 -33.22 20.93
C GLN A 233 11.42 -33.39 21.15
N ARG A 234 10.98 -33.67 22.38
CA ARG A 234 9.56 -33.78 22.76
C ARG A 234 8.83 -32.44 22.58
N MET A 235 9.44 -31.33 22.99
CA MET A 235 8.87 -29.99 22.75
C MET A 235 8.70 -29.72 21.25
N ILE A 236 9.71 -30.03 20.43
CA ILE A 236 9.59 -29.86 18.97
C ILE A 236 8.50 -30.77 18.40
N ARG A 237 8.42 -32.05 18.79
CA ARG A 237 7.35 -32.97 18.36
C ARG A 237 5.96 -32.44 18.72
N ASN A 238 5.77 -31.92 19.94
CA ASN A 238 4.51 -31.30 20.34
C ASN A 238 4.12 -30.15 19.40
N THR A 239 5.09 -29.33 18.99
CA THR A 239 4.81 -28.25 18.02
C THR A 239 4.48 -28.77 16.62
N PHE A 240 4.99 -29.93 16.19
CA PHE A 240 4.57 -30.56 14.93
C PHE A 240 3.15 -31.12 15.03
N ASN A 241 2.77 -31.72 16.16
CA ASN A 241 1.40 -32.17 16.40
C ASN A 241 0.39 -31.00 16.30
N LEU A 242 0.75 -29.82 16.81
CA LEU A 242 -0.07 -28.60 16.66
C LEU A 242 -0.18 -28.13 15.20
N ASP A 243 0.87 -28.31 14.40
CA ASP A 243 0.83 -28.00 12.97
C ASP A 243 -0.07 -29.00 12.21
N ASP A 244 -0.04 -30.28 12.58
CA ASP A 244 -0.90 -31.31 11.99
C ASP A 244 -2.37 -31.12 12.39
N ALA A 245 -2.63 -30.79 13.66
CA ALA A 245 -3.97 -30.42 14.14
C ALA A 245 -4.53 -29.22 13.36
N ARG A 246 -3.68 -28.26 13.00
CA ARG A 246 -4.05 -27.11 12.16
C ARG A 246 -4.45 -27.54 10.75
N ALA A 247 -3.72 -28.46 10.14
CA ALA A 247 -4.02 -28.99 8.82
C ALA A 247 -5.32 -29.82 8.79
N ARG A 248 -5.63 -30.51 9.90
CA ARG A 248 -6.85 -31.32 10.05
C ARG A 248 -8.08 -30.54 10.51
N THR A 249 -7.95 -29.24 10.79
CA THR A 249 -9.07 -28.43 11.27
C THR A 249 -10.18 -28.34 10.20
N PRO A 250 -11.43 -28.75 10.50
CA PRO A 250 -12.53 -28.67 9.55
C PRO A 250 -12.97 -27.22 9.30
N PHE A 251 -13.64 -26.95 8.18
CA PHE A 251 -14.16 -25.61 7.87
C PHE A 251 -15.30 -25.25 8.83
N PRO A 252 -15.23 -24.13 9.56
CA PRO A 252 -16.34 -23.71 10.41
C PRO A 252 -17.56 -23.35 9.54
N PRO A 253 -18.79 -23.68 9.97
CA PRO A 253 -20.00 -23.46 9.19
C PRO A 253 -20.23 -21.98 8.88
N GLU A 254 -19.98 -21.09 9.84
CA GLU A 254 -20.06 -19.63 9.67
C GLU A 254 -19.15 -19.15 8.51
N LEU A 255 -17.94 -19.70 8.40
CA LEU A 255 -17.04 -19.37 7.30
C LEU A 255 -17.62 -19.85 5.96
N LEU A 256 -18.24 -21.02 5.91
CA LEU A 256 -18.87 -21.52 4.69
C LEU A 256 -20.07 -20.64 4.28
N GLU A 257 -20.85 -20.15 5.24
CA GLU A 257 -21.96 -19.22 4.99
C GLU A 257 -21.47 -17.88 4.46
N THR A 258 -20.46 -17.27 5.08
CA THR A 258 -19.86 -16.03 4.58
C THR A 258 -19.28 -16.19 3.17
N LEU A 259 -18.72 -17.36 2.85
CA LEU A 259 -18.23 -17.64 1.50
C LEU A 259 -19.37 -17.86 0.50
N LYS A 260 -20.48 -18.49 0.90
CA LYS A 260 -21.69 -18.64 0.08
C LYS A 260 -22.31 -17.27 -0.20
N SER A 261 -22.44 -16.41 0.80
CA SER A 261 -22.98 -15.05 0.63
C SER A 261 -22.08 -14.21 -0.28
N ALA A 262 -20.76 -14.27 -0.11
CA ALA A 262 -19.81 -13.61 -1.01
C ALA A 262 -19.92 -14.12 -2.45
N ARG A 263 -20.18 -15.42 -2.65
CA ARG A 263 -20.42 -15.99 -3.99
C ARG A 263 -21.71 -15.47 -4.61
N ARG A 264 -22.81 -15.40 -3.84
CA ARG A 264 -24.08 -14.82 -4.31
C ARG A 264 -23.90 -13.36 -4.71
N ALA A 265 -23.29 -12.55 -3.84
CA ALA A 265 -23.00 -11.14 -4.12
C ALA A 265 -22.09 -10.96 -5.34
N LYS A 266 -21.13 -11.87 -5.56
CA LYS A 266 -20.29 -11.85 -6.77
C LYS A 266 -21.11 -12.11 -8.03
N VAL A 267 -22.01 -13.10 -8.01
CA VAL A 267 -22.89 -13.41 -9.14
C VAL A 267 -23.80 -12.21 -9.42
N GLU A 268 -24.43 -11.66 -8.39
CA GLU A 268 -25.31 -10.49 -8.50
C GLU A 268 -24.57 -9.26 -9.04
N ASN A 269 -23.37 -8.97 -8.56
CA ASN A 269 -22.58 -7.87 -9.09
C ASN A 269 -22.21 -8.11 -10.57
N LYS A 270 -21.94 -9.36 -10.97
CA LYS A 270 -21.64 -9.71 -12.35
C LYS A 270 -22.87 -9.67 -13.26
N THR A 271 -24.06 -9.98 -12.75
CA THR A 271 -25.30 -9.81 -13.51
C THR A 271 -25.60 -8.33 -13.72
N ARG A 272 -25.51 -7.50 -12.66
CA ARG A 272 -25.66 -6.04 -12.77
C ARG A 272 -24.63 -5.41 -13.73
N GLU A 273 -23.37 -5.86 -13.68
CA GLU A 273 -22.33 -5.39 -14.62
C GLU A 273 -22.68 -5.73 -16.08
N ARG A 274 -23.24 -6.93 -16.32
CA ARG A 274 -23.70 -7.33 -17.66
C ARG A 274 -24.94 -6.57 -18.12
N GLU A 275 -25.85 -6.24 -17.21
CA GLU A 275 -27.03 -5.40 -17.52
C GLU A 275 -26.61 -3.99 -17.95
N ARG A 276 -25.64 -3.40 -17.25
CA ARG A 276 -25.05 -2.10 -17.62
C ARG A 276 -24.30 -2.15 -18.96
N GLU A 277 -23.56 -3.23 -19.23
CA GLU A 277 -22.95 -3.43 -20.54
C GLU A 277 -24.03 -3.53 -21.65
N ARG A 278 -25.16 -4.18 -21.38
CA ARG A 278 -26.29 -4.28 -22.32
C ARG A 278 -27.03 -2.97 -22.51
N SER A 279 -27.12 -2.12 -21.49
CA SER A 279 -27.69 -0.77 -21.63
C SER A 279 -26.79 0.20 -22.39
N GLY A 280 -25.61 -0.25 -22.85
CA GLY A 280 -24.69 0.52 -23.67
C GLY A 280 -23.56 1.20 -22.90
N GLU A 281 -23.43 0.98 -21.59
CA GLU A 281 -22.33 1.55 -20.83
C GLU A 281 -21.00 0.90 -21.19
N VAL A 282 -19.97 1.73 -21.43
CA VAL A 282 -18.62 1.24 -21.75
C VAL A 282 -17.90 0.87 -20.45
N LEU A 283 -17.90 -0.43 -20.13
CA LEU A 283 -17.25 -0.96 -18.92
C LEU A 283 -15.86 -1.53 -19.22
N ASN A 284 -15.12 -1.89 -18.16
CA ASN A 284 -13.80 -2.53 -18.30
C ASN A 284 -13.84 -3.84 -19.09
N VAL A 285 -14.91 -4.63 -18.95
CA VAL A 285 -15.12 -5.86 -19.74
C VAL A 285 -15.27 -5.52 -21.22
N THR A 286 -16.05 -4.49 -21.54
CA THR A 286 -16.26 -3.98 -22.89
C THR A 286 -14.94 -3.48 -23.50
N LEU A 287 -14.20 -2.67 -22.75
CA LEU A 287 -12.88 -2.18 -23.17
C LEU A 287 -11.90 -3.33 -23.39
N LYS A 288 -11.89 -4.35 -22.51
CA LYS A 288 -11.03 -5.52 -22.65
C LYS A 288 -11.39 -6.34 -23.88
N ARG A 289 -12.69 -6.48 -24.19
CA ARG A 289 -13.16 -7.16 -25.41
C ARG A 289 -12.73 -6.40 -26.66
N ARG A 290 -12.95 -5.08 -26.69
CA ARG A 290 -12.53 -4.20 -27.81
C ARG A 290 -11.02 -4.21 -28.03
N ARG A 291 -10.23 -4.24 -26.95
CA ARG A 291 -8.76 -4.34 -26.99
C ARG A 291 -8.24 -5.73 -27.30
N GLY A 292 -9.07 -6.76 -27.22
CA GLY A 292 -8.70 -8.09 -27.72
C GLY A 292 -8.30 -7.93 -29.18
N ARG A 293 -7.18 -8.55 -29.57
CA ARG A 293 -6.72 -8.60 -30.96
C ARG A 293 -6.42 -10.05 -31.32
N PRO A 294 -6.56 -10.46 -32.59
CA PRO A 294 -6.08 -11.76 -33.00
C PRO A 294 -4.55 -11.82 -32.79
N PRO A 295 -3.97 -13.01 -32.66
CA PRO A 295 -2.52 -13.16 -32.63
C PRO A 295 -1.86 -12.49 -33.85
N THR A 296 -0.64 -11.96 -33.68
CA THR A 296 0.05 -11.17 -34.71
C THR A 296 0.15 -11.88 -36.05
N HIS A 297 0.40 -13.19 -36.06
CA HIS A 297 0.50 -13.99 -37.29
C HIS A 297 -0.82 -14.09 -38.06
N ALA A 298 -1.97 -14.05 -37.38
CA ALA A 298 -3.28 -14.01 -38.02
C ALA A 298 -3.56 -12.60 -38.55
N LEU A 299 -3.22 -11.56 -37.78
CA LEU A 299 -3.35 -10.17 -38.20
C LEU A 299 -2.57 -9.82 -39.46
N VAL A 300 -1.38 -10.40 -39.65
CA VAL A 300 -0.57 -10.18 -40.87
C VAL A 300 -1.25 -10.76 -42.11
N LYS A 301 -1.96 -11.88 -41.95
CA LYS A 301 -2.67 -12.56 -43.04
C LYS A 301 -4.04 -11.95 -43.34
N MET A 302 -4.59 -11.18 -42.40
CA MET A 302 -5.91 -10.57 -42.56
C MET A 302 -5.86 -9.37 -43.50
N SER A 303 -6.86 -9.28 -44.38
CA SER A 303 -7.11 -8.06 -45.15
C SER A 303 -7.52 -6.89 -44.23
N GLU A 304 -7.49 -5.67 -44.74
CA GLU A 304 -7.95 -4.50 -43.97
C GLU A 304 -9.45 -4.59 -43.63
N GLU A 305 -10.25 -5.12 -44.55
CA GLU A 305 -11.68 -5.38 -44.33
C GLU A 305 -11.89 -6.43 -43.24
N GLU A 306 -11.12 -7.52 -43.25
CA GLU A 306 -11.19 -8.54 -42.20
C GLU A 306 -10.77 -7.99 -40.83
N LYS A 307 -9.74 -7.12 -40.78
CA LYS A 307 -9.34 -6.43 -39.56
C LYS A 307 -10.45 -5.51 -39.04
N HIS A 308 -11.11 -4.77 -39.94
CA HIS A 308 -12.23 -3.91 -39.57
C HIS A 308 -13.42 -4.72 -39.07
N MET A 309 -13.81 -5.77 -39.78
CA MET A 309 -14.89 -6.68 -39.36
C MET A 309 -14.60 -7.31 -38.00
N ASP A 310 -13.36 -7.74 -37.76
CA ASP A 310 -12.90 -8.28 -36.49
C ASP A 310 -12.96 -7.22 -35.36
N GLU A 311 -12.54 -5.97 -35.61
CA GLU A 311 -12.68 -4.86 -34.65
C GLU A 311 -14.15 -4.57 -34.31
N VAL A 312 -15.01 -4.46 -35.32
CA VAL A 312 -16.44 -4.17 -35.19
C VAL A 312 -17.14 -5.30 -34.44
N SER A 313 -16.83 -6.56 -34.76
CA SER A 313 -17.42 -7.75 -34.12
C SER A 313 -17.14 -7.83 -32.61
N ARG A 314 -16.07 -7.20 -32.12
CA ARG A 314 -15.74 -7.13 -30.69
C ARG A 314 -16.61 -6.15 -29.90
N SER A 315 -17.36 -5.29 -30.57
CA SER A 315 -18.29 -4.41 -29.88
C SER A 315 -19.41 -5.20 -29.19
N PRO A 316 -19.89 -4.74 -28.01
CA PRO A 316 -20.92 -5.45 -27.26
C PRO A 316 -22.29 -5.38 -27.93
N SER A 317 -22.53 -4.42 -28.82
CA SER A 317 -23.78 -4.25 -29.55
C SER A 317 -24.16 -5.51 -30.34
N GLU A 318 -25.44 -5.87 -30.30
CA GLU A 318 -26.05 -6.95 -31.10
C GLU A 318 -27.07 -6.39 -32.10
N VAL A 319 -27.06 -5.07 -32.34
CA VAL A 319 -27.93 -4.40 -33.31
C VAL A 319 -27.11 -3.79 -34.46
N GLY A 320 -27.78 -3.49 -35.57
CA GLY A 320 -27.20 -2.68 -36.64
C GLY A 320 -26.10 -3.31 -37.48
N TYR A 321 -25.18 -2.46 -37.94
CA TYR A 321 -23.99 -2.87 -38.68
C TYR A 321 -23.15 -3.90 -37.91
N VAL A 322 -23.01 -3.74 -36.58
CA VAL A 322 -22.28 -4.70 -35.73
C VAL A 322 -22.90 -6.09 -35.80
N ALA A 323 -24.23 -6.18 -35.81
CA ALA A 323 -24.94 -7.45 -35.92
C ALA A 323 -24.78 -8.09 -37.30
N GLN A 324 -24.79 -7.29 -38.37
CA GLN A 324 -24.52 -7.76 -39.74
C GLN A 324 -23.12 -8.35 -39.85
N VAL A 325 -22.11 -7.64 -39.37
CA VAL A 325 -20.71 -8.09 -39.36
C VAL A 325 -20.56 -9.37 -38.53
N LYS A 326 -21.14 -9.42 -37.33
CA LYS A 326 -21.13 -10.62 -36.49
C LYS A 326 -21.76 -11.83 -37.18
N ARG A 327 -22.87 -11.62 -37.89
CA ARG A 327 -23.55 -12.67 -38.66
C ARG A 327 -22.70 -13.13 -39.84
N ALA A 328 -22.05 -12.21 -40.56
CA ALA A 328 -21.13 -12.52 -41.66
C ALA A 328 -19.95 -13.37 -41.18
N LEU A 329 -19.43 -13.08 -39.98
CA LEU A 329 -18.39 -13.87 -39.32
C LEU A 329 -18.90 -15.16 -38.64
N GLY A 330 -20.19 -15.48 -38.76
CA GLY A 330 -20.79 -16.72 -38.23
C GLY A 330 -21.09 -16.73 -36.73
N HIS A 331 -21.09 -15.58 -36.05
CA HIS A 331 -21.49 -15.52 -34.64
C HIS A 331 -23.00 -15.74 -34.48
N LYS A 332 -23.38 -16.57 -33.51
CA LYS A 332 -24.79 -16.75 -33.11
C LYS A 332 -25.25 -15.54 -32.28
N LEU A 333 -26.17 -14.74 -32.83
CA LEU A 333 -26.82 -13.64 -32.13
C LEU A 333 -27.97 -14.16 -31.26
N ARG A 334 -28.27 -13.46 -30.16
CA ARG A 334 -29.41 -13.82 -29.29
C ARG A 334 -30.75 -13.57 -29.98
N ASN A 335 -30.83 -12.48 -30.74
CA ASN A 335 -31.96 -12.19 -31.62
C ASN A 335 -31.43 -12.10 -33.07
N PRO A 336 -31.71 -13.10 -33.94
CA PRO A 336 -31.17 -13.15 -35.29
C PRO A 336 -31.68 -12.03 -36.19
N ASP A 337 -32.78 -11.37 -35.83
CA ASP A 337 -33.40 -10.28 -36.60
C ASP A 337 -33.06 -8.88 -36.06
N ALA A 338 -32.24 -8.76 -35.01
CA ALA A 338 -31.89 -7.49 -34.39
C ALA A 338 -31.19 -6.49 -35.34
N TRP A 339 -30.52 -6.98 -36.39
CA TRP A 339 -29.92 -6.14 -37.43
C TRP A 339 -30.95 -5.48 -38.35
N LYS A 340 -32.16 -6.05 -38.48
CA LYS A 340 -33.24 -5.51 -39.31
C LYS A 340 -33.86 -4.24 -38.73
N VAL A 341 -33.69 -4.01 -37.42
CA VAL A 341 -34.24 -2.83 -36.73
C VAL A 341 -33.63 -1.54 -37.25
N GLU A 342 -32.34 -1.54 -37.64
CA GLU A 342 -31.67 -0.36 -38.19
C GLU A 342 -31.86 -0.19 -39.71
N ILE A 343 -32.19 -1.25 -40.45
CA ILE A 343 -32.53 -1.16 -41.89
C ILE A 343 -33.89 -0.47 -42.10
N GLY A 344 -34.64 -0.26 -41.01
CA GLY A 344 -36.01 0.23 -41.05
C GLY A 344 -36.98 -0.84 -41.55
N LYS A 345 -38.27 -0.61 -41.30
CA LYS A 345 -39.30 -1.36 -42.03
C LYS A 345 -39.15 -1.04 -43.52
N PRO A 346 -39.52 -1.94 -44.44
CA PRO A 346 -39.47 -1.65 -45.87
C PRO A 346 -40.24 -0.37 -46.24
N GLU A 347 -41.26 -0.01 -45.47
CA GLU A 347 -42.04 1.24 -45.58
C GLU A 347 -41.22 2.51 -45.29
N ASP A 348 -40.20 2.44 -44.43
CA ASP A 348 -39.39 3.59 -44.00
C ASP A 348 -38.13 3.80 -44.87
N ARG A 349 -37.77 2.83 -45.72
CA ARG A 349 -36.62 2.91 -46.64
C ARG A 349 -36.57 4.17 -47.50
N PRO A 350 -37.64 4.57 -48.22
CA PRO A 350 -37.58 5.77 -49.05
C PRO A 350 -37.29 7.04 -48.24
N ARG A 351 -37.77 7.11 -47.00
CA ARG A 351 -37.48 8.22 -46.08
C ARG A 351 -36.03 8.22 -45.62
N LEU A 352 -35.48 7.05 -45.27
CA LEU A 352 -34.09 6.90 -44.84
C LEU A 352 -33.12 7.17 -45.98
N ASP A 353 -33.41 6.69 -47.19
CA ASP A 353 -32.60 6.92 -48.39
C ASP A 353 -32.57 8.42 -48.76
N ALA A 354 -33.71 9.11 -48.67
CA ALA A 354 -33.78 10.55 -48.88
C ALA A 354 -32.95 11.34 -47.84
N ALA A 355 -32.99 10.91 -46.57
CA ALA A 355 -32.18 11.52 -45.51
C ALA A 355 -30.68 11.27 -45.71
N LEU A 356 -30.29 10.07 -46.15
CA LEU A 356 -28.91 9.72 -46.46
C LEU A 356 -28.39 10.57 -47.61
N GLN A 357 -29.15 10.69 -48.71
CA GLN A 357 -28.82 11.54 -49.85
C GLN A 357 -28.64 13.01 -49.44
N ALA A 358 -29.49 13.53 -48.55
CA ALA A 358 -29.35 14.89 -48.03
C ALA A 358 -28.05 15.09 -47.23
N ILE A 359 -27.68 14.10 -46.41
CA ILE A 359 -26.41 14.12 -45.65
C ILE A 359 -25.21 14.03 -46.60
N ASP A 360 -25.26 13.17 -47.61
CA ASP A 360 -24.18 13.01 -48.58
C ASP A 360 -23.98 14.27 -49.42
N ALA A 361 -25.07 14.93 -49.85
CA ALA A 361 -25.00 16.21 -50.54
C ALA A 361 -24.38 17.32 -49.65
N GLU A 362 -24.77 17.39 -48.38
CA GLU A 362 -24.18 18.34 -47.43
C GLU A 362 -22.70 18.05 -47.14
N ASN A 363 -22.33 16.77 -47.00
CA ASN A 363 -20.93 16.36 -46.81
C ASN A 363 -20.07 16.65 -48.04
N ALA A 364 -20.61 16.44 -49.25
CA ALA A 364 -19.95 16.81 -50.50
C ALA A 364 -19.69 18.32 -50.56
N ARG A 365 -20.71 19.13 -50.23
CA ARG A 365 -20.57 20.59 -50.13
C ARG A 365 -19.48 21.01 -49.15
N ARG A 366 -19.42 20.39 -47.97
CA ARG A 366 -18.37 20.65 -46.96
C ARG A 366 -16.98 20.26 -47.43
N ARG A 367 -16.84 19.16 -48.18
CA ARG A 367 -15.55 18.73 -48.75
C ARG A 367 -15.08 19.69 -49.85
N GLU A 368 -15.99 20.21 -50.65
CA GLU A 368 -15.67 21.24 -51.66
C GLU A 368 -15.23 22.54 -51.00
N GLN A 369 -15.96 23.00 -49.97
CA GLN A 369 -15.58 24.17 -49.17
C GLN A 369 -14.20 24.01 -48.50
N ALA A 370 -13.94 22.85 -47.90
CA ALA A 370 -12.64 22.57 -47.28
C ALA A 370 -11.47 22.56 -48.29
N LYS A 371 -11.71 22.12 -49.54
CA LYS A 371 -10.70 22.16 -50.61
C LYS A 371 -10.42 23.56 -51.14
N THR A 372 -11.42 24.44 -51.09
CA THR A 372 -11.27 25.86 -51.48
C THR A 372 -10.64 26.73 -50.40
N ASP A 373 -10.73 26.30 -49.13
CA ASP A 373 -10.21 27.03 -47.96
C ASP A 373 -8.79 26.57 -47.52
N GLU A 374 -8.18 25.60 -48.22
CA GLU A 374 -6.75 25.28 -48.09
C GLU A 374 -5.94 26.22 -49.02
N PRO A 375 -5.13 27.17 -48.49
CA PRO A 375 -4.37 28.13 -49.29
C PRO A 375 -3.16 27.55 -50.03
#